data_AF-A0A158J0Y9-F1
#
_entry.id   AF-A0A158J0Y9-F1
#
_cell.length_a   1.000
_cell.length_b   1.000
_cell.length_c   1.000
_cell.angle_alpha   90.00
_cell.angle_beta   90.00
_cell.angle_gamma   90.00
#
_symmetry.space_group_name_H-M   'P 1'
#
loop_
_entity.id
_entity.type
_entity.pdbx_description
1 polymer ?
#
loop_
_entity_poly.entity_id
_entity_poly.type
_entity_poly.pdbx_seq_one_letter_code
_entity_poly.pdbx_strand_id
1 'polypeptide(L)' 'MSVDPTQQPERATISAYVDASLALHFPSLSEAASARVHEQFARIAMLAAPVLAFPLSAEDESAAVYRP' A
#
# COMPACT_ATOMS: atom_id res chain seq x y z
N MET A 1 13.62 -12.70 14.16
CA MET A 1 13.57 -11.27 13.83
C MET A 1 12.13 -10.83 13.98
N SER A 2 11.80 -10.16 15.08
CA SER A 2 10.44 -9.65 15.32
C SER A 2 10.29 -8.37 14.51
N VAL A 3 9.36 -8.36 13.54
CA VAL A 3 8.99 -7.14 12.83
C VAL A 3 8.14 -6.33 13.82
N ASP A 4 8.65 -5.17 14.23
CA ASP A 4 7.97 -4.30 15.18
C ASP A 4 6.73 -3.69 14.48
N PRO A 5 5.50 -3.90 14.98
CA PRO A 5 4.29 -3.37 14.37
C PRO A 5 4.20 -1.83 14.45
N THR A 6 5.14 -1.16 15.12
CA THR A 6 5.23 0.30 15.20
C THR A 6 6.14 0.94 14.16
N GLN A 7 6.82 0.16 13.31
CA GLN A 7 7.53 0.71 12.16
C GLN A 7 6.52 1.25 11.15
N GLN A 8 6.11 2.50 11.37
CA GLN A 8 5.51 3.33 10.33
C GLN A 8 6.36 3.12 9.08
N PRO A 9 5.78 2.65 7.96
CA PRO A 9 6.55 2.49 6.74
C PRO A 9 7.25 3.82 6.48
N GLU A 10 8.59 3.79 6.49
CA GLU A 10 9.36 5.02 6.46
C GLU A 10 8.90 5.81 5.24
N ARG A 11 8.48 7.06 5.44
CA ARG A 11 7.86 7.89 4.39
C ARG A 11 8.70 7.88 3.10
N ALA A 12 10.02 7.77 3.24
CA ALA A 12 10.97 7.62 2.14
C ALA A 12 10.79 6.30 1.35
N THR A 13 10.61 5.16 2.03
CA THR A 13 10.37 3.86 1.40
C THR A 13 9.06 3.84 0.60
N ILE A 14 7.98 4.41 1.17
CA ILE A 14 6.70 4.54 0.45
C ILE A 14 6.88 5.40 -0.79
N SER A 15 7.55 6.55 -0.65
CA SER A 15 7.76 7.48 -1.76
C SER A 15 8.53 6.81 -2.90
N ALA A 16 9.63 6.11 -2.60
CA ALA A 16 10.41 5.38 -3.60
C ALA A 16 9.60 4.26 -4.29
N TYR A 17 8.74 3.55 -3.54
CA TYR A 17 7.85 2.54 -4.12
C TYR A 17 6.83 3.16 -5.09
N VAL A 18 6.23 4.29 -4.71
CA VAL A 18 5.28 5.01 -5.57
C VAL A 18 5.99 5.49 -6.84
N ASP A 19 7.18 6.07 -6.73
CA ASP A 19 7.94 6.54 -7.89
C ASP A 19 8.26 5.40 -8.86
N ALA A 20 8.76 4.27 -8.36
CA ALA A 20 9.05 3.09 -9.19
C ALA A 20 7.79 2.55 -9.88
N SER A 21 6.67 2.49 -9.15
CA SER A 21 5.39 2.00 -9.67
C SER A 21 4.83 2.94 -10.75
N LEU A 22 4.92 4.26 -10.54
CA LEU A 22 4.48 5.26 -11.50
C LEU A 22 5.35 5.24 -12.76
N ALA A 23 6.67 5.10 -12.62
CA ALA A 23 7.56 4.98 -13.77
C ALA A 23 7.27 3.72 -14.61
N LEU A 24 6.93 2.60 -13.96
CA LEU A 24 6.66 1.33 -14.65
C LEU A 24 5.30 1.32 -15.35
N HIS A 25 4.24 1.82 -14.70
CA HIS A 25 2.87 1.66 -15.17
C HIS A 25 2.28 2.91 -15.82
N PHE A 26 2.81 4.09 -15.49
CA PHE A 26 2.25 5.39 -15.89
C PHE A 26 3.35 6.36 -16.36
N PRO A 27 4.15 6.00 -17.38
CA PRO A 27 5.33 6.78 -17.81
C PRO A 27 5.00 8.20 -18.30
N SER A 28 3.75 8.47 -18.69
CA SER A 28 3.29 9.78 -19.18
C SER A 28 2.48 10.57 -18.13
N LEU A 29 2.52 10.17 -16.86
CA LEU A 29 1.79 10.85 -15.79
C LEU A 29 2.37 12.25 -15.55
N SER A 30 1.51 13.25 -15.43
CA SER A 30 1.96 14.61 -15.09
C SER A 30 2.47 14.68 -13.66
N GLU A 31 3.39 15.61 -13.40
CA GLU A 31 3.95 15.83 -12.07
C GLU A 31 2.86 16.16 -11.03
N ALA A 32 1.87 16.99 -11.40
CA ALA A 32 0.74 17.32 -10.53
C ALA A 32 -0.17 16.12 -10.24
N ALA A 33 -0.24 15.13 -11.14
CA ALA A 33 -0.94 13.88 -10.87
C ALA A 33 -0.09 12.96 -9.98
N SER A 34 1.22 12.86 -10.24
CA SER A 34 2.17 12.11 -9.40
C SER A 34 2.14 12.57 -7.94
N ALA A 35 2.21 13.89 -7.69
CA ALA A 35 2.13 14.46 -6.35
C ALA A 35 0.83 14.05 -5.61
N ARG A 36 -0.31 14.05 -6.33
CA ARG A 36 -1.58 13.60 -5.76
C ARG A 36 -1.57 12.09 -5.45
N VAL A 37 -0.94 11.27 -6.27
CA VAL A 37 -0.79 9.84 -5.99
C VAL A 37 0.03 9.62 -4.72
N HIS A 38 1.15 10.32 -4.55
CA HIS A 38 1.95 10.24 -3.31
C HIS A 38 1.13 10.59 -2.07
N GLU A 39 0.37 11.68 -2.11
CA GLU A 39 -0.50 12.09 -1.00
C GLU A 39 -1.57 11.03 -0.68
N GLN A 40 -2.25 10.50 -1.70
CA GLN A 40 -3.27 9.48 -1.47
C GLN A 40 -2.67 8.15 -1.01
N PHE A 41 -1.52 7.76 -1.56
CA PHE A 41 -0.85 6.53 -1.18
C PHE A 41 -0.40 6.57 0.28
N ALA A 42 0.11 7.71 0.77
CA ALA A 42 0.42 7.89 2.18
C ALA A 42 -0.81 7.70 3.09
N ARG A 43 -1.99 8.20 2.67
CA ARG A 43 -3.25 8.00 3.40
C ARG A 43 -3.67 6.53 3.39
N ILE A 44 -3.56 5.86 2.24
CA ILE A 44 -3.89 4.43 2.11
C ILE A 44 -2.94 3.58 2.96
N ALA A 45 -1.64 3.90 3.00
CA ALA A 45 -0.68 3.17 3.83
C ALA A 45 -1.05 3.21 5.32
N MET A 46 -1.56 4.35 5.81
CA MET A 46 -2.08 4.46 7.18
C MET A 46 -3.32 3.58 7.42
N LEU A 47 -4.21 3.45 6.43
CA LEU A 47 -5.40 2.60 6.52
C LEU A 47 -5.05 1.11 6.39
N ALA A 48 -4.04 0.77 5.60
CA ALA A 48 -3.59 -0.59 5.36
C ALA A 48 -2.81 -1.16 6.55
N ALA A 49 -2.11 -0.33 7.33
CA ALA A 49 -1.33 -0.77 8.48
C ALA A 49 -2.09 -1.69 9.46
N PRO A 50 -3.29 -1.35 9.96
CA PRO A 50 -4.05 -2.25 10.84
C PRO A 50 -4.55 -3.52 10.12
N VAL A 51 -4.80 -3.45 8.81
CA VAL A 51 -5.22 -4.63 8.02
C VAL A 51 -4.07 -5.62 7.88
N LEU A 52 -2.84 -5.13 7.64
CA LEU A 52 -1.63 -5.96 7.55
C LEU A 52 -1.20 -6.51 8.91
N ALA A 53 -1.54 -5.83 10.00
CA ALA A 53 -1.29 -6.30 11.36
C ALA A 53 -2.32 -7.34 11.83
N PHE A 54 -3.42 -7.53 11.08
CA PHE A 54 -4.41 -8.55 11.40
C PHE A 54 -3.81 -9.95 11.16
N PRO A 55 -3.87 -10.86 12.16
CA PRO A 55 -3.31 -12.20 12.00
C PRO A 55 -4.15 -13.00 11.00
N LEU A 56 -3.50 -13.48 9.95
CA LEU A 56 -4.08 -14.41 8.99
C LEU A 56 -3.38 -15.77 9.13
N SER A 57 -4.17 -16.81 9.10
CA SER A 57 -3.78 -18.20 8.97
C SER A 57 -3.79 -18.62 7.49
N ALA A 58 -3.16 -19.75 7.18
CA ALA A 58 -3.14 -20.26 5.80
C ALA A 58 -4.52 -20.79 5.37
N GLU A 59 -5.37 -21.08 6.35
CA GLU A 59 -6.73 -21.58 6.21
C GLU A 59 -7.76 -20.45 6.05
N ASP A 60 -7.37 -19.19 6.26
CA ASP A 60 -8.27 -18.05 6.06
C ASP A 60 -8.55 -17.85 4.57
N GLU A 61 -9.80 -18.05 4.19
CA GLU A 61 -10.26 -17.88 2.82
C GLU A 61 -10.71 -16.44 2.53
N SER A 62 -10.68 -16.07 1.25
CA SER A 62 -11.29 -14.82 0.81
C SER A 62 -12.78 -14.80 1.15
N ALA A 63 -13.30 -13.63 1.52
CA ALA A 63 -14.74 -13.45 1.72
C ALA A 63 -15.54 -14.00 0.52
N ALA A 64 -16.61 -14.74 0.82
CA ALA A 64 -17.42 -15.38 -0.20
C ALA A 64 -18.00 -14.35 -1.17
N VAL A 65 -17.72 -14.51 -2.46
CA VAL A 65 -18.42 -13.80 -3.54
C VAL A 65 -19.67 -14.62 -3.88
N TYR A 66 -20.83 -13.98 -3.88
CA TYR A 66 -22.09 -14.60 -4.30
C TYR A 66 -21.93 -15.33 -5.63
N ARG A 67 -22.37 -16.60 -5.69
CA ARG A 67 -22.44 -17.38 -6.94
C ARG A 67 -23.92 -17.69 -7.22
N PRO A 68 -24.46 -17.28 -8.39
CA PRO A 68 -25.83 -17.58 -8.80
C PRO A 68 -26.03 -19.05 -9.14
#